data_AF-A0A392SBG4-F1
#
_entry.id   AF-A0A392SBG4-F1
#
_cell.length_a   1.000
_cell.length_b   1.000
_cell.length_c   1.000
_cell.angle_alpha   90.00
_cell.angle_beta   90.00
_cell.angle_gamma   90.00
#
_symmetry.space_group_name_H-M   'P 1'
#
loop_
_entity.id
_entity.type
_entity.pdbx_description
1 polymer ?
#
loop_
_entity_poly.entity_id
_entity_poly.type
_entity_poly.pdbx_seq_one_letter_code
_entity_poly.pdbx_strand_id
1 'polypeptide(L)'
;MFENQTIETEAPIQANNNRPQRTRNMPARLQECEIALDSQVNDEGELVHYAFLADTEPVSMNEALSDPKWINAMTEELNSIEHNDTWSL
;
A
#
# COMPACT_ATOMS: atom_id res chain seq x y z
N MET A 1 -49.93 -30.88 -7.66
CA MET A 1 -49.30 -30.60 -8.96
C MET A 1 -48.74 -29.18 -8.89
N PHE A 2 -47.64 -28.90 -9.59
CA PHE A 2 -46.69 -27.78 -9.38
C PHE A 2 -45.69 -28.09 -8.25
N GLU A 3 -44.78 -29.05 -8.47
CA GLU A 3 -43.49 -28.94 -9.19
C GLU A 3 -42.40 -28.35 -8.30
N ASN A 4 -41.50 -29.24 -7.88
CA ASN A 4 -40.29 -28.95 -7.15
C ASN A 4 -39.39 -28.13 -8.07
N GLN A 5 -39.13 -26.88 -7.73
CA GLN A 5 -38.25 -26.03 -8.52
C GLN A 5 -36.81 -26.54 -8.32
N THR A 6 -36.31 -27.20 -9.36
CA THR A 6 -34.94 -27.68 -9.50
C THR A 6 -33.98 -26.52 -9.26
N ILE A 7 -33.14 -26.64 -8.24
CA ILE A 7 -31.97 -25.78 -8.05
C ILE A 7 -31.00 -26.18 -9.17
N GLU A 8 -30.98 -25.40 -10.23
CA GLU A 8 -30.01 -25.55 -11.32
C GLU A 8 -28.63 -25.28 -10.74
N THR A 9 -27.84 -26.35 -10.65
CA THR A 9 -26.44 -26.29 -10.27
C THR A 9 -25.71 -25.62 -11.43
N GLU A 10 -25.38 -24.34 -11.26
CA GLU A 10 -24.61 -23.58 -12.24
C GLU A 10 -23.29 -24.30 -12.48
N ALA A 11 -23.10 -24.75 -13.72
CA ALA A 11 -21.92 -25.47 -14.14
C ALA A 11 -20.67 -24.59 -13.94
N PRO A 12 -19.53 -25.15 -13.50
CA PRO A 12 -18.32 -24.37 -13.37
C PRO A 12 -17.90 -23.86 -14.75
N ILE A 13 -17.79 -22.55 -14.89
CA ILE A 13 -17.17 -21.89 -16.04
C ILE A 13 -15.74 -22.43 -16.12
N GLN A 14 -15.50 -23.39 -17.01
CA GLN A 14 -14.15 -23.84 -17.32
C GLN A 14 -13.45 -22.70 -18.05
N ALA A 15 -12.80 -21.82 -17.29
CA ALA A 15 -11.81 -20.91 -17.83
C ALA A 15 -10.76 -21.77 -18.53
N ASN A 16 -10.75 -21.71 -19.86
CA ASN A 16 -9.82 -22.44 -20.69
C ASN A 16 -8.41 -21.88 -20.43
N ASN A 17 -7.72 -22.47 -19.45
CA ASN A 17 -6.40 -22.06 -18.95
C ASN A 17 -5.25 -22.46 -19.87
N ASN A 18 -5.50 -22.70 -21.16
CA ASN A 18 -4.49 -23.05 -22.15
C ASN A 18 -3.53 -21.89 -22.49
N ARG A 19 -3.62 -20.75 -21.80
CA ARG A 19 -2.66 -19.67 -21.95
C ARG A 19 -1.39 -20.03 -21.17
N PRO A 20 -0.22 -20.14 -21.81
CA PRO A 20 1.03 -20.38 -21.10
C PRO A 20 1.23 -19.27 -20.06
N GLN A 21 1.12 -19.65 -18.79
CA GLN A 21 1.41 -18.77 -17.66
C GLN A 21 2.92 -18.67 -17.53
N ARG A 22 3.45 -17.46 -17.73
CA ARG A 22 4.84 -17.18 -17.36
C ARG A 22 4.92 -17.26 -15.85
N THR A 23 5.83 -18.08 -15.33
CA THR A 23 6.28 -17.96 -13.94
C THR A 23 6.80 -16.55 -13.73
N ARG A 24 6.05 -15.72 -13.02
CA ARG A 24 6.44 -14.36 -12.67
C ARG A 24 7.38 -14.46 -11.48
N ASN A 25 8.68 -14.54 -11.76
CA ASN A 25 9.67 -14.40 -10.69
C ASN A 25 9.68 -12.95 -10.22
N MET A 26 9.66 -12.77 -8.90
CA MET A 26 9.76 -11.45 -8.29
C MET A 26 11.12 -10.82 -8.62
N PRO A 27 11.16 -9.61 -9.20
CA PRO A 27 12.40 -8.89 -9.43
C PRO A 27 13.17 -8.68 -8.12
N ALA A 28 14.51 -8.71 -8.20
CA ALA A 28 15.36 -8.53 -7.02
C ALA A 28 15.02 -7.27 -6.20
N ARG A 29 14.81 -6.17 -6.91
CA ARG A 29 14.45 -4.87 -6.34
C ARG A 29 13.11 -4.81 -5.60
N LEU A 30 12.25 -5.83 -5.73
CA LEU A 30 10.95 -5.88 -5.06
C LEU A 30 10.91 -6.87 -3.88
N GLN A 31 12.03 -7.50 -3.56
CA GLN A 31 12.08 -8.51 -2.49
C GLN A 31 12.01 -7.92 -1.09
N GLU A 32 12.39 -6.66 -0.94
CA GLU A 32 12.30 -5.90 0.31
C GLU A 32 10.97 -5.14 0.43
N CYS A 33 10.13 -5.16 -0.62
CA CYS A 33 8.84 -4.51 -0.59
C CYS A 33 7.82 -5.38 0.13
N GLU A 34 7.01 -4.76 0.99
CA GLU A 34 5.79 -5.37 1.49
C GLU A 34 4.78 -5.50 0.35
N ILE A 35 4.22 -6.70 0.17
CA ILE A 35 3.26 -6.98 -0.90
C ILE A 35 1.90 -7.21 -0.26
N ALA A 36 1.01 -6.24 -0.46
CA ALA A 36 -0.40 -6.38 -0.14
C ALA A 36 -1.14 -7.05 -1.31
N LEU A 37 -2.16 -7.84 -0.98
CA LEU A 37 -3.12 -8.32 -1.98
C LEU A 37 -4.07 -7.19 -2.35
N ASP A 38 -4.51 -7.15 -3.61
CA ASP A 38 -5.43 -6.13 -4.13
C ASP A 38 -6.74 -6.05 -3.32
N SER A 39 -7.22 -7.19 -2.81
CA SER A 39 -8.40 -7.27 -1.96
C SER A 39 -8.24 -6.67 -0.55
N GLN A 40 -7.01 -6.36 -0.14
CA GLN A 40 -6.71 -5.72 1.16
C GLN A 40 -6.65 -4.19 1.04
N VAL A 41 -6.73 -3.64 -0.18
CA VAL A 41 -6.81 -2.20 -0.44
C VAL A 41 -8.28 -1.80 -0.39
N ASN A 42 -8.79 -1.54 0.80
CA ASN A 42 -10.15 -1.05 1.05
C ASN A 42 -10.14 0.20 1.94
N ASP A 43 -11.28 0.88 2.03
CA ASP A 43 -11.44 2.17 2.72
C ASP A 43 -11.21 2.07 4.24
N GLU A 44 -11.22 0.86 4.79
CA GLU A 44 -11.05 0.55 6.20
C GLU A 44 -9.66 0.02 6.56
N GLY A 45 -8.80 -0.22 5.56
CA GLY A 45 -7.51 -0.87 5.71
C GLY A 45 -6.36 0.10 6.03
N GLU A 46 -5.25 -0.44 6.55
CA GLU A 46 -4.03 0.31 6.90
C GLU A 46 -3.44 1.07 5.70
N LEU A 47 -3.60 0.56 4.48
CA LEU A 47 -3.11 1.22 3.27
C LEU A 47 -3.71 2.60 3.01
N VAL A 48 -4.96 2.83 3.43
CA VAL A 48 -5.63 4.13 3.24
C VAL A 48 -5.04 5.18 4.18
N HIS A 49 -4.51 4.78 5.34
CA HIS A 49 -3.83 5.69 6.25
C HIS A 49 -2.51 6.22 5.66
N TYR A 50 -1.79 5.42 4.86
CA TYR A 50 -0.59 5.92 4.17
C TYR A 50 -0.90 6.98 3.12
N ALA A 51 -2.05 6.88 2.44
CA ALA A 51 -2.49 7.93 1.51
C ALA A 51 -2.79 9.25 2.24
N PHE A 52 -3.37 9.18 3.45
CA PHE A 52 -3.62 10.37 4.27
C PHE A 52 -2.33 11.07 4.72
N LEU A 53 -1.25 10.32 4.96
CA LEU A 53 0.05 10.89 5.31
C LEU A 53 0.70 11.65 4.14
N ALA A 54 0.37 11.32 2.89
CA ALA A 54 0.93 12.02 1.72
C ALA A 54 0.56 13.52 1.68
N ASP A 55 -0.59 13.89 2.25
CA ASP A 55 -1.04 15.29 2.32
C ASP A 55 -0.49 16.03 3.56
N THR A 56 0.25 15.34 4.44
CA THR A 56 0.76 15.94 5.69
C THR A 56 2.14 16.58 5.55
N GLU A 57 2.88 16.24 4.48
CA GLU A 57 4.20 16.81 4.23
C GLU A 57 4.09 18.07 3.35
N PRO A 58 4.73 19.18 3.73
CA PRO A 58 4.73 20.40 2.96
C PRO A 58 5.51 20.22 1.65
N VAL A 59 4.91 20.63 0.53
CA VAL A 59 5.52 20.46 -0.80
C VAL A 59 6.55 21.55 -1.10
N SER A 60 6.42 22.71 -0.43
CA SER A 60 7.33 23.84 -0.61
C SER A 60 8.03 24.24 0.68
N MET A 61 9.23 24.83 0.55
CA MET A 61 9.96 25.39 1.69
C MET A 61 9.10 26.41 2.46
N ASN A 62 8.37 27.29 1.77
CA ASN A 62 7.59 28.32 2.44
C ASN A 62 6.46 27.72 3.28
N GLU A 63 5.80 26.68 2.78
CA GLU A 63 4.79 25.93 3.51
C GLU A 63 5.40 25.23 4.73
N ALA A 64 6.53 24.56 4.55
CA ALA A 64 7.26 23.87 5.62
C ALA A 64 7.68 24.83 6.75
N LEU A 65 8.19 26.01 6.40
CA LEU A 65 8.61 27.02 7.35
C LEU A 65 7.43 27.78 7.98
N SER A 66 6.21 27.62 7.43
CA SER A 66 5.00 28.22 7.98
C SER A 66 4.25 27.32 8.95
N ASP A 67 4.49 26.00 8.91
CA ASP A 67 3.85 25.04 9.82
C ASP A 67 4.73 24.73 11.04
N PRO A 68 4.34 25.20 12.25
CA PRO A 68 5.10 24.93 13.47
C PRO A 68 5.12 23.45 13.88
N LYS A 69 4.11 22.65 13.51
CA LYS A 69 4.12 21.20 13.80
C LYS A 69 5.19 20.51 12.97
N TRP A 70 5.27 20.86 11.69
CA TRP A 70 6.29 20.34 10.78
C TRP A 70 7.70 20.72 11.25
N ILE A 71 7.91 21.99 11.62
CA ILE A 71 9.19 22.46 12.16
C ILE A 71 9.61 21.66 13.39
N ASN A 72 8.70 21.46 14.35
CA ASN A 72 9.00 20.70 15.55
C ASN A 72 9.33 19.24 15.23
N ALA A 73 8.52 18.58 14.41
CA ALA A 73 8.75 17.19 14.02
C ALA A 73 10.10 17.00 13.31
N MET A 74 10.42 17.87 12.34
CA MET A 74 11.70 17.81 11.62
C MET A 74 12.89 18.11 12.53
N THR A 75 12.72 18.99 13.53
CA THR A 75 13.77 19.27 14.52
C THR A 75 14.05 18.04 15.39
N GLU A 76 13.01 17.34 15.84
CA GLU A 76 13.14 16.09 16.60
C GLU A 76 13.83 14.98 15.79
N GLU A 77 13.48 14.85 14.51
CA GLU A 77 14.10 13.88 13.61
C GLU A 77 15.60 14.18 13.40
N LEU A 78 15.96 15.44 13.10
CA LEU A 78 17.36 15.85 12.95
C LEU A 78 18.19 15.60 14.21
N ASN A 79 17.63 15.90 15.38
CA ASN A 79 18.28 15.60 16.67
C ASN A 79 18.46 14.09 16.86
N SER A 80 17.52 13.27 16.40
CA SER A 80 17.60 11.82 16.51
C SER A 80 18.66 11.23 15.58
N ILE A 81 18.80 11.79 14.37
CA ILE A 81 19.85 11.42 13.42
C ILE A 81 21.23 11.76 13.98
N GLU A 82 21.38 12.97 14.54
CA GLU A 82 22.63 13.41 15.19
C GLU A 82 22.94 12.54 16.42
N HIS A 83 21.94 12.24 17.25
CA HIS A 83 22.14 11.44 18.46
C HIS A 83 22.57 10.00 18.17
N ASN A 84 22.04 9.40 17.09
CA ASN A 84 22.27 8.00 16.78
C ASN A 84 23.41 7.77 15.77
N ASP A 85 24.08 8.83 15.31
CA ASP A 85 25.13 8.79 14.28
C ASP A 85 24.68 7.99 13.03
N THR A 86 23.41 8.10 12.63
CA THR A 86 22.84 7.29 11.55
C THR A 86 23.12 7.84 10.15
N TRP A 87 23.63 9.07 10.04
CA TRP A 87 23.94 9.71 8.77
C TRP A 87 25.45 9.80 8.53
N SER A 88 25.89 9.37 7.35
CA SER A 88 27.26 9.60 6.84
C SER A 88 27.21 10.40 5.53
N LEU A 89 28.11 11.37 5.38
CA LEU A 89 28.22 12.23 4.19
C LEU A 89 28.98 11.56 3.04
#